data_AF-A0A0D1ZZG7-F1
#
_entry.id   AF-A0A0D1ZZG7-F1
#
_cell.length_a   1.000
_cell.length_b   1.000
_cell.length_c   1.000
_cell.angle_alpha   90.00
_cell.angle_beta   90.00
_cell.angle_gamma   90.00
#
_symmetry.space_group_name_H-M   'P 1'
#
loop_
_entity.id
_entity.type
_entity.pdbx_description
1 polymer ?
#
loop_
_entity_poly.entity_id
_entity_poly.type
_entity_poly.pdbx_seq_one_letter_code
_entity_poly.pdbx_strand_id
1 'polypeptide(L)'
;MGTAQNLSAITPPKPAYSNALPELYPEPHDIPQGWGLTFFLHLRDSAVHSEGTGWWAGLPDLFWWCDRKKGLGGIIASQILPFGDPKILGLWAQIEAGLYQNLQ
;
A
#
# COMPACT_ATOMS: atom_id res chain seq x y z
N MET A 1 -12.84 -9.37 21.49
CA MET A 1 -13.20 -8.23 20.61
C MET A 1 -12.41 -7.02 21.08
N GLY A 2 -11.21 -6.81 20.53
CA GLY A 2 -10.39 -5.65 20.86
C GLY A 2 -10.86 -4.46 20.04
N THR A 3 -11.12 -3.34 20.69
CA THR A 3 -11.47 -2.07 20.04
C THR A 3 -10.32 -1.63 19.15
N ALA A 4 -10.55 -1.51 17.84
CA ALA A 4 -9.60 -0.84 16.94
C ALA A 4 -9.33 0.57 17.51
N GLN A 5 -8.11 0.82 17.97
CA GLN A 5 -7.73 2.18 18.36
C GLN A 5 -7.91 3.06 17.13
N ASN A 6 -8.62 4.17 17.31
CA ASN A 6 -8.83 5.17 16.29
C ASN A 6 -7.48 5.89 16.10
N LEU A 7 -6.57 5.28 15.33
CA LEU A 7 -5.25 5.84 15.03
C LEU A 7 -5.47 7.08 14.18
N SER A 8 -5.32 8.25 14.79
CA SER A 8 -5.40 9.53 14.09
C SER A 8 -4.38 9.56 12.95
N ALA A 9 -4.79 10.03 11.78
CA ALA A 9 -3.90 10.18 10.62
C ALA A 9 -2.61 10.94 10.99
N ILE A 10 -1.48 10.51 10.45
CA ILE A 10 -0.19 11.16 10.65
C ILE A 10 -0.18 12.44 9.81
N THR A 11 -0.04 13.58 10.48
CA THR A 11 0.05 14.88 9.82
C THR A 11 1.48 15.10 9.30
N PRO A 12 1.68 15.36 8.01
CA PRO A 12 3.02 15.53 7.45
C PRO A 12 3.59 16.91 7.79
N PRO A 13 4.93 17.03 7.95
CA PRO A 13 5.57 18.31 8.22
C PRO A 13 5.52 19.27 7.02
N LYS A 14 5.23 18.76 5.81
CA LYS A 14 5.09 19.55 4.57
C LYS A 14 3.79 19.19 3.84
N PRO A 15 2.65 19.82 4.20
CA PRO A 15 1.33 19.52 3.62
C PRO A 15 1.23 19.72 2.10
N ALA A 16 2.10 20.55 1.51
CA ALA A 16 2.16 20.72 0.06
C ALA A 16 2.67 19.47 -0.69
N TYR A 17 3.33 18.53 0.01
CA TYR A 17 3.90 17.33 -0.58
C TYR A 17 3.19 16.04 -0.17
N SER A 18 2.45 16.04 0.94
CA SER A 18 1.70 14.88 1.40
C SER A 18 0.43 15.33 2.09
N ASN A 19 -0.64 14.58 1.88
CA ASN A 19 -1.83 14.65 2.70
C ASN A 19 -1.54 14.00 4.06
N ALA A 20 -2.39 14.32 5.05
CA ALA A 20 -2.45 13.51 6.26
C ALA A 20 -3.01 12.13 5.91
N LEU A 21 -2.30 11.08 6.33
CA LEU A 21 -2.65 9.71 5.97
C LEU A 21 -2.67 8.81 7.20
N PRO A 22 -3.59 7.84 7.26
CA PRO A 22 -3.47 6.74 8.19
C PRO A 22 -2.30 5.84 7.77
N GLU A 23 -2.07 4.79 8.55
CA GLU A 23 -1.22 3.69 8.09
C GLU A 23 -1.79 3.10 6.79
N LEU A 24 -0.98 3.07 5.72
CA LEU A 24 -1.41 2.61 4.39
C LEU A 24 -1.72 1.12 4.35
N TYR A 25 -1.10 0.36 5.26
CA TYR A 25 -1.34 -1.07 5.38
C TYR A 25 -1.43 -1.47 6.86
N PRO A 26 -2.59 -1.21 7.50
CA PRO A 26 -2.76 -1.46 8.91
C PRO A 26 -2.83 -2.97 9.15
N GLU A 27 -1.94 -3.47 10.00
CA GLU A 27 -2.02 -4.84 10.51
C GLU A 27 -2.57 -4.80 11.95
N PRO A 28 -3.34 -5.83 12.38
CA PRO A 28 -3.59 -6.07 13.79
C PRO A 28 -2.31 -5.89 14.62
N HIS A 29 -2.43 -5.19 15.76
CA HIS A 29 -1.29 -4.71 16.55
C HIS A 29 -0.31 -5.81 16.99
N ASP A 30 -0.79 -7.04 17.13
CA ASP A 30 -0.03 -8.23 17.50
C ASP A 30 0.76 -8.85 16.35
N ILE A 31 0.66 -8.29 15.14
CA ILE A 31 1.26 -8.86 13.93
C ILE A 31 2.23 -7.85 13.32
N PRO A 32 3.53 -8.19 13.25
CA PRO A 32 4.53 -7.27 12.73
C PRO A 32 4.33 -7.02 11.23
N GLN A 33 4.68 -5.82 10.80
CA GLN A 33 4.92 -5.52 9.40
C GLN A 33 6.29 -6.02 8.96
N GLY A 34 6.38 -6.56 7.75
CA GLY A 34 7.64 -7.04 7.20
C GLY A 34 8.39 -5.97 6.41
N TRP A 35 9.71 -6.10 6.38
CA TRP A 35 10.59 -5.23 5.60
C TRP A 35 11.62 -6.06 4.84
N GLY A 36 11.69 -5.84 3.54
CA GLY A 36 12.75 -6.35 2.69
C GLY A 36 13.93 -5.38 2.60
N LEU A 37 14.82 -5.61 1.65
CA LEU A 37 15.87 -4.66 1.31
C LEU A 37 15.23 -3.52 0.49
N THR A 38 14.82 -2.43 1.16
CA THR A 38 14.24 -1.16 0.63
C THR A 38 12.72 -1.06 0.51
N PHE A 39 11.94 -2.08 0.89
CA PHE A 39 10.49 -2.10 0.66
C PHE A 39 9.71 -2.81 1.77
N PHE A 40 8.41 -2.54 1.82
CA PHE A 40 7.48 -3.26 2.67
C PHE A 40 7.34 -4.69 2.15
N LEU A 41 7.27 -5.66 3.07
CA LEU A 41 7.09 -7.07 2.74
C LEU A 41 5.86 -7.63 3.45
N HIS A 42 4.94 -8.20 2.69
CA HIS A 42 3.82 -8.94 3.27
C HIS A 42 4.34 -10.21 3.96
N LEU A 43 4.09 -10.36 5.25
CA LEU A 43 4.45 -11.57 6.02
C LEU A 43 3.35 -12.63 6.01
N ARG A 44 2.23 -12.36 5.33
CA ARG A 44 1.07 -13.24 5.17
C ARG A 44 0.27 -12.85 3.93
N ASP A 45 -0.62 -13.73 3.50
CA ASP A 45 -1.58 -13.41 2.45
C ASP A 45 -2.53 -12.30 2.93
N SER A 46 -2.89 -11.41 2.01
CA SER A 46 -3.92 -10.38 2.16
C SER A 46 -5.10 -10.63 1.23
N ALA A 47 -6.05 -9.70 1.20
CA ALA A 47 -7.17 -9.76 0.25
C ALA A 47 -6.71 -9.80 -1.21
N VAL A 48 -5.56 -9.20 -1.55
CA VAL A 48 -5.06 -9.08 -2.93
C VAL A 48 -3.66 -9.68 -3.11
N HIS A 49 -2.76 -9.50 -2.13
CA HIS A 49 -1.36 -9.89 -2.20
C HIS A 49 -1.10 -11.24 -1.55
N SER A 50 -0.22 -12.04 -2.14
CA SER A 50 0.31 -13.20 -1.44
C SER A 50 1.40 -12.82 -0.44
N GLU A 51 1.60 -13.64 0.59
CA GLU A 51 2.76 -13.57 1.49
C GLU A 51 4.06 -13.55 0.66
N GLY A 52 4.96 -12.65 1.02
CA GLY A 52 6.21 -12.39 0.33
C GLY A 52 6.09 -11.35 -0.79
N THR A 53 4.90 -10.79 -1.03
CA THR A 53 4.74 -9.63 -1.93
C THR A 53 5.50 -8.44 -1.36
N GLY A 54 6.35 -7.84 -2.18
CA GLY A 54 7.05 -6.60 -1.85
C GLY A 54 6.37 -5.41 -2.52
N TRP A 55 6.24 -4.29 -1.82
CA TRP A 55 5.71 -3.05 -2.41
C TRP A 55 6.30 -1.82 -1.72
N TRP A 56 6.25 -0.68 -2.41
CA TRP A 56 6.60 0.61 -1.81
C TRP A 56 5.89 1.76 -2.52
N ALA A 57 5.99 2.94 -1.90
CA ALA A 57 5.41 4.17 -2.42
C ALA A 57 6.47 5.25 -2.67
N GLY A 58 6.17 6.15 -3.60
CA GLY A 58 6.96 7.34 -3.93
C GLY A 58 6.10 8.60 -3.92
N LEU A 59 6.73 9.74 -3.65
CA LEU A 59 6.06 11.00 -3.31
C LEU A 59 5.00 11.46 -4.34
N PRO A 60 5.24 11.47 -5.66
CA PRO A 60 4.20 11.90 -6.61
C PRO A 60 3.19 10.78 -6.90
N ASP A 61 2.59 10.23 -5.84
CA ASP A 61 1.67 9.07 -5.86
C ASP A 61 2.15 7.93 -6.78
N LEU A 62 3.38 7.47 -6.52
CA LEU A 62 3.96 6.30 -7.18
C LEU A 62 3.73 5.08 -6.30
N PHE A 63 3.23 3.98 -6.85
CA PHE A 63 3.04 2.72 -6.13
C PHE A 63 3.52 1.57 -7.00
N TRP A 64 4.49 0.79 -6.52
CA TRP A 64 4.92 -0.43 -7.21
C TRP A 64 4.76 -1.64 -6.29
N TRP A 65 4.50 -2.81 -6.88
CA TRP A 65 4.42 -4.07 -6.16
C TRP A 65 4.95 -5.24 -7.01
N CYS A 66 5.35 -6.30 -6.33
CA CYS A 66 5.82 -7.54 -6.94
C CYS A 66 5.42 -8.74 -6.09
N ASP A 67 4.54 -9.57 -6.63
CA ASP A 67 4.06 -10.83 -6.06
C ASP A 67 4.66 -12.01 -6.85
N ARG A 68 5.73 -12.57 -6.28
CA ARG A 68 6.45 -13.69 -6.90
C ARG A 68 5.66 -14.99 -6.89
N LYS A 69 4.74 -15.20 -5.93
CA LYS A 69 3.97 -16.44 -5.83
C LYS A 69 2.96 -16.52 -6.97
N LYS A 70 2.32 -15.39 -7.30
CA LYS A 70 1.37 -15.28 -8.42
C LYS A 70 2.02 -14.86 -9.74
N GLY A 71 3.31 -14.51 -9.74
CA GLY A 71 4.02 -14.09 -10.95
C GLY A 71 3.53 -12.75 -11.52
N LEU A 72 3.00 -11.88 -10.66
CA LEU A 72 2.40 -10.60 -11.05
C LEU A 72 3.15 -9.45 -10.38
N GLY A 73 3.37 -8.36 -11.11
CA GLY A 73 3.88 -7.12 -10.56
C GLY A 73 3.36 -5.95 -11.37
N GLY A 74 3.45 -4.75 -10.80
CA GLY A 74 2.95 -3.55 -11.45
C GLY A 74 3.51 -2.28 -10.84
N ILE A 75 3.28 -1.18 -11.56
CA ILE A 75 3.56 0.17 -11.08
C ILE A 75 2.46 1.10 -11.57
N ILE A 76 2.00 1.97 -10.68
CA ILE A 76 1.25 3.17 -11.01
C ILE A 76 2.19 4.33 -10.80
N ALA A 77 2.39 5.10 -11.87
CA ALA A 77 3.30 6.24 -11.86
C ALA A 77 2.54 7.51 -12.24
N SER A 78 2.10 8.25 -11.23
CA SER A 78 1.51 9.58 -11.42
C SER A 78 2.58 10.68 -11.37
N GLN A 79 2.16 11.93 -11.57
CA GLN A 79 2.94 13.15 -11.28
C GLN A 79 2.11 14.10 -10.41
N ILE A 80 1.29 13.54 -9.51
CA ILE A 80 0.32 14.28 -8.70
C ILE A 80 0.86 14.44 -7.29
N LEU A 81 0.62 15.64 -6.74
CA LEU A 81 0.85 15.98 -5.35
C LEU A 81 -0.38 16.73 -4.84
N PRO A 82 -0.63 16.71 -3.51
CA PRO A 82 0.14 16.03 -2.47
C PRO A 82 -0.03 14.50 -2.43
N PHE A 83 1.01 13.77 -2.00
CA PHE A 83 1.00 12.31 -1.81
C PHE A 83 -0.22 11.84 -1.01
N GLY A 84 -0.75 10.68 -1.37
CA GLY A 84 -1.98 10.14 -0.83
C GLY A 84 -3.20 10.81 -1.43
N ASP A 85 -3.16 11.17 -2.72
CA ASP A 85 -4.36 11.63 -3.41
C ASP A 85 -5.43 10.51 -3.41
N PRO A 86 -6.65 10.76 -2.91
CA PRO A 86 -7.67 9.73 -2.78
C PRO A 86 -8.06 9.05 -4.10
N LYS A 87 -7.96 9.74 -5.23
CA LYS A 87 -8.26 9.16 -6.55
C LYS A 87 -7.15 8.23 -6.99
N ILE A 88 -5.89 8.57 -6.72
CA ILE A 88 -4.76 7.68 -7.06
C ILE A 88 -4.73 6.45 -6.15
N LEU A 89 -5.00 6.61 -4.84
CA LEU A 89 -5.16 5.47 -3.94
C LEU A 89 -6.31 4.55 -4.37
N GLY A 90 -7.44 5.12 -4.78
CA GLY A 90 -8.57 4.36 -5.32
C GLY A 90 -8.23 3.64 -6.63
N LEU A 91 -7.51 4.30 -7.53
CA LEU A 91 -7.02 3.70 -8.78
C LEU A 91 -6.06 2.54 -8.49
N TRP A 92 -5.16 2.69 -7.53
CA TRP A 92 -4.23 1.64 -7.12
C TRP A 92 -4.94 0.39 -6.62
N ALA A 93 -5.86 0.54 -5.67
CA ALA A 93 -6.65 -0.58 -5.18
C ALA A 93 -7.46 -1.27 -6.30
N GLN A 94 -8.02 -0.51 -7.24
CA GLN A 94 -8.81 -1.06 -8.36
C GLN A 94 -7.95 -1.82 -9.36
N ILE A 95 -6.76 -1.31 -9.70
CA ILE A 95 -5.83 -1.99 -10.60
C ILE A 95 -5.34 -3.30 -9.99
N GLU A 96 -4.91 -3.29 -8.72
CA GLU A 96 -4.48 -4.51 -8.04
C GLU A 96 -5.61 -5.54 -8.02
N ALA A 97 -6.78 -5.17 -7.48
CA ALA A 97 -7.92 -6.07 -7.41
C ALA A 97 -8.32 -6.63 -8.78
N GLY A 98 -8.39 -5.77 -9.81
CA GLY A 98 -8.75 -6.16 -11.17
C GLY A 98 -7.75 -7.13 -11.80
N LEU A 99 -6.44 -6.89 -11.64
CA LEU A 99 -5.42 -7.80 -12.17
C LEU A 99 -5.46 -9.16 -11.47
N TYR A 100 -5.57 -9.19 -10.14
CA TYR A 100 -5.62 -10.45 -9.39
C TYR A 100 -6.89 -11.27 -9.65
N GLN A 101 -8.04 -10.61 -9.89
CA GLN A 101 -9.28 -11.31 -10.23
C GLN A 101 -9.26 -11.97 -11.61
N ASN A 102 -8.42 -11.48 -12.53
CA ASN A 102 -8.35 -11.95 -13.91
C ASN A 102 -7.05 -12.75 -14.20
N LEU A 103 -6.28 -13.05 -13.16
CA LEU A 103 -5.11 -13.90 -13.26
C LEU A 103 -5.56 -15.35 -13.45
N GLN A 104 -5.17 -15.97 -14.57
CA GLN A 104 -5.54 -17.33 -14.95
C GLN A 104 -4.76 -18.39 -14.16
#